data_AF-A0A6C1STI9-F1
#
_entry.id   AF-A0A6C1STI9-F1
#
_cell.length_a   1.000
_cell.length_b   1.000
_cell.length_c   1.000
_cell.angle_alpha   90.00
_cell.angle_beta   90.00
_cell.angle_gamma   90.00
#
_symmetry.space_group_name_H-M   'P 1'
#
loop_
_entity.id
_entity.type
_entity.pdbx_description
1 polymer ?
#
loop_
_entity_poly.entity_id
_entity_poly.type
_entity_poly.pdbx_seq_one_letter_code
_entity_poly.pdbx_strand_id
1 'polypeptide(L)' 'MQEVAEMSRLFTYLPGLLAAVVAFIAIQVAAWLGFESLDAQALVFFIVYIIAHVFAEKAMRTYGDQRRI' A
#
# COMPACT_ATOMS: atom_id res chain seq x y z
N MET A 1 0.04 19.76 21.92
CA MET A 1 -1.09 19.20 21.13
C MET A 1 -0.86 19.20 19.62
N GLN A 2 0.04 20.04 19.06
CA GLN A 2 0.37 20.04 17.62
C GLN A 2 1.06 18.74 17.12
N GLU A 3 2.01 18.18 17.88
CA GLU A 3 2.74 16.95 17.46
C GLU A 3 1.84 15.71 17.30
N VAL A 4 0.83 15.56 18.15
CA VAL A 4 -0.12 14.42 18.06
C VAL A 4 -0.98 14.52 16.79
N ALA A 5 -1.31 15.73 16.35
CA ALA A 5 -2.06 15.95 15.12
C ALA A 5 -1.22 15.66 13.86
N GLU A 6 0.09 15.91 13.89
CA GLU A 6 1.00 15.56 12.80
C GLU A 6 1.25 14.06 12.70
N MET A 7 1.47 13.38 13.84
CA MET A 7 1.56 11.91 13.85
C MET A 7 0.27 11.26 13.34
N SER A 8 -0.90 11.78 13.70
CA SER A 8 -2.19 11.27 13.20
C SER A 8 -2.32 11.35 11.68
N ARG A 9 -1.76 12.39 11.03
CA ARG A 9 -1.77 12.50 9.56
C ARG A 9 -0.82 11.51 8.91
N LEU A 10 0.33 11.25 9.52
CA LEU A 10 1.30 10.25 9.03
C LEU A 10 0.69 8.84 8.99
N PHE A 11 -0.12 8.47 10.00
CA PHE A 11 -0.83 7.19 10.01
C PHE A 11 -1.88 7.08 8.90
N THR A 12 -2.44 8.19 8.42
CA THR A 12 -3.38 8.19 7.29
C THR A 12 -2.70 7.87 5.96
N TYR A 13 -1.43 8.24 5.78
CA TYR A 13 -0.69 7.97 4.53
C TYR A 13 0.05 6.63 4.52
N LEU A 14 0.22 6.02 5.70
CA LEU A 14 0.94 4.76 5.89
C LEU A 14 0.42 3.59 5.02
N PRO A 15 -0.91 3.35 4.84
CA PRO A 15 -1.38 2.27 4.00
C PRO A 15 -1.12 2.52 2.51
N GLY A 16 -1.13 3.78 2.06
CA GLY A 16 -0.72 4.17 0.71
C GLY A 16 0.76 3.89 0.45
N LEU A 17 1.62 4.19 1.42
CA LEU A 17 3.06 3.93 1.32
C LEU A 17 3.36 2.43 1.24
N LEU A 18 2.74 1.62 2.11
CA LEU A 18 2.90 0.17 2.10
C LEU A 18 2.42 -0.45 0.78
N ALA A 19 1.29 0.02 0.26
CA ALA A 19 0.78 -0.43 -1.03
C ALA A 19 1.73 -0.09 -2.19
N ALA A 20 2.35 1.09 -2.18
CA ALA A 20 3.34 1.48 -3.20
C ALA A 20 4.58 0.58 -3.18
N VAL A 21 5.09 0.24 -2.00
CA VAL A 21 6.24 -0.68 -1.86
C VAL A 21 5.91 -2.07 -2.41
N VAL A 22 4.74 -2.61 -2.07
CA VAL A 22 4.29 -3.92 -2.56
C VAL A 22 4.11 -3.90 -4.08
N ALA A 23 3.51 -2.83 -4.63
CA ALA A 23 3.33 -2.67 -6.06
C ALA A 23 4.66 -2.57 -6.82
N PHE A 24 5.67 -1.91 -6.24
CA PHE A 24 7.01 -1.86 -6.81
C PHE A 24 7.67 -3.23 -6.87
N ILE A 25 7.58 -4.03 -5.81
CA ILE A 25 8.10 -5.40 -5.80
C ILE A 25 7.40 -6.25 -6.87
N ALA A 26 6.09 -6.07 -7.05
CA ALA A 26 5.33 -6.80 -8.06
C ALA A 26 5.75 -6.45 -9.50
N ILE A 27 6.12 -5.19 -9.78
CA ILE A 27 6.71 -4.83 -11.08
C ILE A 27 8.01 -5.63 -11.31
N GLN A 28 8.90 -5.69 -10.32
CA GLN A 28 10.17 -6.41 -10.46
C GLN A 28 9.96 -7.91 -10.71
N VAL A 29 8.97 -8.51 -10.05
CA VAL A 29 8.59 -9.91 -10.30
C VAL A 29 7.98 -10.08 -11.70
N ALA A 30 7.13 -9.16 -12.13
CA ALA A 30 6.54 -9.19 -13.46
C ALA A 30 7.62 -9.08 -14.56
N ALA A 31 8.60 -8.17 -14.38
CA ALA A 31 9.74 -8.05 -15.28
C ALA A 31 10.56 -9.34 -15.32
N TRP A 32 10.80 -9.98 -14.17
CA TRP A 32 11.51 -11.27 -14.11
C TRP A 32 10.77 -12.41 -14.83
N LEU A 33 9.44 -12.35 -14.88
CA LEU A 33 8.60 -13.29 -15.64
C LEU A 33 8.51 -12.96 -17.15
N GLY A 34 9.20 -11.91 -17.61
CA GLY A 34 9.23 -11.48 -19.01
C GLY A 34 8.18 -10.44 -19.40
N PHE A 35 7.44 -9.87 -18.44
CA PHE A 35 6.53 -8.75 -18.70
C PHE A 35 7.29 -7.42 -18.67
N GLU A 36 7.97 -7.10 -19.76
CA GLU A 36 8.82 -5.91 -19.89
C GLU A 36 8.10 -4.69 -20.48
N SER A 37 6.90 -4.87 -21.05
CA SER A 37 6.17 -3.74 -21.64
C SER A 37 5.68 -2.76 -20.58
N LEU A 38 5.85 -1.46 -20.85
CA LEU A 38 5.43 -0.38 -19.94
C LEU A 38 3.93 -0.47 -19.61
N ASP A 39 3.10 -0.83 -20.59
CA ASP A 39 1.65 -0.98 -20.40
C ASP A 39 1.33 -2.11 -19.42
N ALA A 40 2.03 -3.24 -19.53
CA ALA A 40 1.84 -4.37 -18.62
C ALA A 40 2.34 -4.03 -17.21
N GLN A 41 3.49 -3.37 -17.10
CA GLN A 41 4.03 -2.93 -15.80
C GLN A 41 3.12 -1.90 -15.12
N ALA A 42 2.59 -0.94 -15.87
CA ALA A 42 1.62 0.03 -15.35
C ALA A 42 0.34 -0.67 -14.87
N LEU A 43 -0.19 -1.60 -15.66
CA LEU A 43 -1.37 -2.38 -15.28
C LEU A 43 -1.13 -3.20 -14.00
N VAL A 44 -0.01 -3.92 -13.93
CA VAL A 44 0.38 -4.71 -12.75
C VAL A 44 0.52 -3.79 -11.54
N PHE A 45 1.18 -2.64 -11.69
CA PHE A 45 1.34 -1.67 -10.62
C PHE A 45 -0.02 -1.23 -10.07
N PHE A 46 -0.93 -0.76 -10.93
CA PHE A 46 -2.24 -0.28 -10.49
C PHE A 46 -3.07 -1.37 -9.82
N ILE A 47 -3.11 -2.57 -10.40
CA ILE A 47 -3.86 -3.70 -9.83
C ILE A 47 -3.32 -4.06 -8.44
N VAL A 48 -2.00 -4.24 -8.32
CA VAL A 48 -1.37 -4.64 -7.06
C VAL A 48 -1.48 -3.51 -6.03
N TYR A 49 -1.30 -2.26 -6.45
CA TYR A 49 -1.44 -1.10 -5.58
C TYR A 49 -2.85 -1.03 -4.98
N ILE A 50 -3.91 -1.13 -5.79
CA ILE A 50 -5.29 -1.07 -5.31
C ILE A 50 -5.57 -2.20 -4.31
N ILE A 51 -5.15 -3.43 -4.66
CA ILE A 51 -5.34 -4.59 -3.78
C ILE A 51 -4.60 -4.37 -2.45
N ALA A 52 -3.31 -4.06 -2.51
CA ALA A 52 -2.48 -3.86 -1.32
C ALA A 52 -3.02 -2.71 -0.45
N HIS A 53 -3.51 -1.63 -1.07
CA HIS A 53 -4.07 -0.49 -0.37
C HIS A 53 -5.34 -0.86 0.40
N VAL A 54 -6.28 -1.55 -0.26
CA VAL A 54 -7.52 -2.02 0.39
C VAL A 54 -7.22 -2.98 1.54
N PHE A 55 -6.26 -3.89 1.36
CA PHE A 55 -5.84 -4.81 2.43
C PHE A 55 -5.15 -4.08 3.58
N ALA A 56 -4.28 -3.10 3.30
CA ALA A 56 -3.61 -2.31 4.32
C ALA A 56 -4.61 -1.46 5.12
N GLU A 57 -5.58 -0.82 4.46
CA GLU A 57 -6.66 -0.12 5.14
C GLU A 57 -7.48 -1.05 6.05
N LYS A 58 -7.85 -2.23 5.53
CA LYS A 58 -8.60 -3.21 6.30
C LYS A 58 -7.81 -3.70 7.52
N ALA A 59 -6.52 -3.98 7.36
CA ALA A 59 -5.65 -4.38 8.46
C ALA A 59 -5.55 -3.27 9.51
N MET A 60 -5.32 -2.02 9.11
CA MET A 60 -5.21 -0.89 10.05
C MET A 60 -6.51 -0.65 10.82
N ARG A 61 -7.68 -0.81 10.19
CA ARG A 61 -8.97 -0.74 10.90
C ARG A 61 -9.10 -1.83 11.96
N THR A 62 -8.74 -3.07 11.64
CA THR A 62 -8.75 -4.20 12.59
C THR A 62 -7.79 -3.97 13.77
N TYR A 63 -6.57 -3.50 13.50
CA TYR A 63 -5.60 -3.17 14.56
C TYR A 63 -6.03 -1.96 15.40
N GLY A 64 -6.69 -0.98 14.80
CA GLY A 64 -7.26 0.17 15.50
C GLY A 64 -8.38 -0.21 16.46
N ASP A 65 -9.23 -1.17 16.09
CA ASP A 65 -10.31 -1.69 16.93
C ASP A 65 -9.80 -2.57 18.07
N GLN A 66 -8.77 -3.40 17.83
CA GLN A 66 -8.17 -4.23 18.89
C GLN A 66 -7.52 -3.44 20.02
N ARG A 67 -7.15 -2.17 19.80
CA ARG A 67 -6.57 -1.30 20.83
C ARG A 67 -7.61 -0.61 21.74
N ARG A 68 -8.91 -0.77 21.47
CA ARG A 68 -10.02 -0.17 22.23
C ARG A 68 -10.71 -1.13 23.21
N ILE A 69 -10.26 -2.38 23.29
CA ILE A 69 -10.74 -3.42 24.22
C ILE A 69 -9.69 -3.60 25.32
#